data_AF-A0A9P8FAP9-F1
#
_entry.id   AF-A0A9P8FAP9-F1
#
_cell.length_a   1.000
_cell.length_b   1.000
_cell.length_c   1.000
_cell.angle_alpha   90.00
_cell.angle_beta   90.00
_cell.angle_gamma   90.00
#
_symmetry.space_group_name_H-M   'P 1'
#
loop_
_entity.id
_entity.type
_entity.pdbx_description
1 polymer ?
#
loop_
_entity_poly.entity_id
_entity_poly.type
_entity_poly.pdbx_seq_one_letter_code
_entity_poly.pdbx_strand_id
1 'polypeptide(L)'
;MSSARLVLRSIRAAPRAVRPFSSGAARFSAARPNDTVEEYRKHQMEKPINPHLTNTTSTIANEMPSIGKDNAPPELITKADPNFAAKDSVPENTERMTGGTQSGKPESGVNADLEVGELEGGSFRVEPLRRTGEDTNTTRARLLYQSRKRGTLESDLLMSTFADRYLETMTPKQLQQYDLFL
;
A
#
# COMPACT_ATOMS: atom_id res chain seq x y z
N MET A 1 7.75 92.49 60.94
CA MET A 1 6.37 92.15 61.32
C MET A 1 5.81 91.11 60.35
N SER A 2 5.49 89.92 60.88
CA SER A 2 4.57 88.89 60.37
C SER A 2 4.63 88.46 58.89
N SER A 3 5.32 87.36 58.57
CA SER A 3 4.79 85.98 58.50
C SER A 3 3.85 85.69 57.31
N ALA A 4 4.41 85.31 56.15
CA ALA A 4 3.65 84.66 55.09
C ALA A 4 3.52 83.16 55.39
N ARG A 5 2.30 82.69 55.72
CA ARG A 5 1.94 81.27 55.73
C ARG A 5 0.75 81.07 54.80
N LEU A 6 1.04 80.64 53.58
CA LEU A 6 0.05 80.21 52.60
C LEU A 6 -0.17 78.71 52.81
N VAL A 7 -1.27 78.34 53.46
CA VAL A 7 -1.64 76.93 53.70
C VAL A 7 -2.42 76.43 52.48
N LEU A 8 -1.72 75.78 51.54
CA LEU A 8 -2.38 74.92 50.55
C LEU A 8 -2.91 73.68 51.28
N ARG A 9 -4.22 73.59 51.49
CA ARG A 9 -4.89 72.32 51.79
C ARG A 9 -4.83 71.44 50.54
N SER A 10 -3.90 70.49 50.54
CA SER A 10 -3.84 69.41 49.56
C SER A 10 -4.98 68.42 49.83
N ILE A 11 -5.97 68.36 48.93
CA ILE A 11 -6.93 67.26 48.88
C ILE A 11 -6.18 66.07 48.30
N ARG A 12 -5.64 65.21 49.18
CA ARG A 12 -5.09 63.92 48.75
C ARG A 12 -6.27 62.98 48.52
N ALA A 13 -6.73 62.87 47.28
CA ALA A 13 -7.59 61.78 46.86
C ALA A 13 -6.84 60.46 47.14
N ALA A 14 -7.22 59.75 48.20
CA ALA A 14 -6.68 58.43 48.47
C ALA A 14 -7.30 57.46 47.45
N PRO A 15 -6.52 56.80 46.56
CA PRO A 15 -7.08 55.69 45.81
C PRO A 15 -7.35 54.58 46.82
N ARG A 16 -8.63 54.21 47.02
CA ARG A 16 -9.00 52.96 47.67
C ARG A 16 -8.40 51.83 46.81
N ALA A 17 -7.26 51.31 47.25
CA ALA A 17 -6.70 50.08 46.70
C ALA A 17 -7.64 48.93 47.06
N VAL A 18 -8.59 48.64 46.16
CA VAL A 18 -9.32 47.37 46.20
C VAL A 18 -8.26 46.29 45.94
N ARG A 19 -7.93 45.51 46.97
CA ARG A 19 -7.05 44.36 46.82
C ARG A 19 -7.77 43.34 45.93
N PRO A 20 -7.29 43.00 44.72
CA PRO A 20 -7.83 41.84 44.03
C PRO A 20 -7.46 40.59 44.85
N PHE A 21 -8.48 39.77 45.14
CA PHE A 21 -8.33 38.41 45.69
C PHE A 21 -7.65 37.52 44.64
N SER A 22 -6.35 37.72 44.46
CA SER A 22 -5.49 36.89 43.65
C SER A 22 -4.05 37.20 44.06
N SER A 23 -3.55 36.50 45.07
CA SER A 23 -2.12 36.45 45.37
C SER A 23 -1.43 35.42 44.47
N GLY A 24 -1.72 35.45 43.18
CA GLY A 24 -0.84 34.87 42.18
C GLY A 24 0.13 35.96 41.78
N ALA A 25 1.36 35.96 42.31
CA ALA A 25 2.40 36.80 41.75
C ALA A 25 2.47 36.49 40.26
N ALA A 26 2.18 37.46 39.40
CA ALA A 26 2.43 37.32 37.97
C ALA A 26 3.93 37.07 37.83
N ARG A 27 4.31 35.79 37.66
CA ARG A 27 5.68 35.39 37.40
C ARG A 27 6.01 35.85 35.98
N PHE A 28 6.27 37.13 35.82
CA PHE A 28 7.07 37.65 34.71
C PHE A 28 8.53 37.29 34.95
N SER A 29 8.82 36.01 35.20
CA SER A 29 10.18 35.49 35.06
C SER A 29 10.25 34.92 33.66
N ALA A 30 11.19 35.37 32.85
CA ALA A 30 11.63 34.66 31.66
C ALA A 30 11.62 33.16 31.96
N ALA A 31 10.68 32.43 31.35
CA ALA A 31 10.43 31.03 31.69
C ALA A 31 11.73 30.28 31.40
N ARG A 32 12.50 29.96 32.45
CA ARG A 32 13.69 29.14 32.29
C ARG A 32 13.21 27.79 31.75
N PRO A 33 13.56 27.41 30.52
CA PRO A 33 13.20 26.09 30.01
C PRO A 33 13.83 25.02 30.92
N ASN A 34 13.21 23.85 31.00
CA ASN A 34 13.85 22.72 31.69
C ASN A 34 15.19 22.40 31.02
N ASP A 35 16.16 21.90 31.79
CA ASP A 35 17.52 21.64 31.29
C ASP A 35 17.56 20.65 30.10
N THR A 36 16.53 19.81 29.94
CA THR A 36 16.38 18.82 28.85
C THR A 36 15.68 19.35 27.59
N VAL A 37 15.26 20.63 27.56
CA VAL A 37 14.46 21.16 26.44
C VAL A 37 15.22 21.18 25.13
N GLU A 38 16.52 21.47 25.14
CA GLU A 38 17.34 21.47 23.93
C GLU A 38 17.52 20.07 23.35
N GLU A 39 17.78 19.07 24.20
CA GLU A 39 17.89 17.67 23.80
C GLU A 39 16.57 17.15 23.22
N TYR A 40 15.46 17.44 23.88
CA TYR A 40 14.13 17.06 23.39
C TYR A 40 13.82 17.70 22.03
N ARG A 41 14.19 18.97 21.83
CA ARG A 41 14.04 19.67 20.54
C ARG A 41 14.88 19.02 19.45
N LYS A 42 16.15 18.67 19.74
CA LYS A 42 17.02 17.94 18.80
C LYS A 42 16.39 16.61 18.41
N HIS A 43 15.95 15.82 19.39
CA HIS A 43 15.28 14.54 19.12
C HIS A 43 14.00 14.67 18.29
N GLN A 44 13.21 15.74 18.48
CA GLN A 44 12.05 16.00 17.64
C GLN A 44 12.42 16.37 16.21
N MET A 45 13.49 17.15 16.02
CA MET A 45 13.99 17.54 14.69
C MET A 45 14.68 16.39 13.96
N GLU A 46 15.37 15.51 14.68
CA GLU A 46 16.08 14.36 14.14
C GLU A 46 15.16 13.18 13.81
N LYS A 47 13.96 13.09 14.40
CA LYS A 47 13.03 11.99 14.12
C LYS A 47 12.61 12.05 12.65
N PRO A 48 12.81 10.97 11.87
CA PRO A 48 12.39 10.95 10.48
C PRO A 48 10.86 11.01 10.39
N ILE A 49 10.36 11.62 9.33
CA ILE A 49 8.92 11.75 9.11
C ILE A 49 8.29 10.37 8.86
N ASN A 50 7.11 10.13 9.42
CA ASN A 50 6.36 8.92 9.13
C ASN A 50 5.71 8.99 7.74
N PRO A 51 5.61 7.86 7.02
CA PRO A 51 4.84 7.81 5.79
C PRO A 51 3.38 8.15 6.09
N HIS A 52 2.73 8.81 5.13
CA HIS A 52 1.31 9.13 5.24
C HIS A 52 0.47 7.85 5.10
N LEU A 53 -0.42 7.60 6.08
CA LEU A 53 -1.40 6.52 6.04
C LEU A 53 -2.77 7.09 5.65
N THR A 54 -3.50 6.39 4.77
CA THR A 54 -4.90 6.72 4.51
C THR A 54 -5.79 6.21 5.65
N ASN A 55 -7.02 6.72 5.76
CA ASN A 55 -8.01 6.25 6.73
C ASN A 55 -8.51 4.81 6.44
N THR A 56 -8.20 4.27 5.27
CA THR A 56 -8.55 2.92 4.83
C THR A 56 -7.43 1.91 5.04
N THR A 57 -6.19 2.37 5.29
CA THR A 57 -5.06 1.49 5.58
C THR A 57 -5.28 0.73 6.88
N SER A 58 -5.64 -0.56 6.79
CA SER A 58 -5.85 -1.41 7.96
C SER A 58 -4.58 -2.21 8.29
N THR A 59 -4.28 -2.35 9.58
CA THR A 59 -3.15 -3.18 10.08
C THR A 59 -3.39 -4.69 9.91
N ILE A 60 -4.62 -5.09 9.58
CA ILE A 60 -5.03 -6.49 9.42
C ILE A 60 -4.93 -6.91 7.96
N ALA A 61 -5.45 -6.09 7.05
CA ALA A 61 -5.39 -6.41 5.63
C ALA A 61 -4.02 -6.03 5.05
N ASN A 62 -3.47 -4.85 5.39
CA ASN A 62 -2.25 -4.35 4.74
C ASN A 62 -1.01 -4.79 5.51
N GLU A 63 0.06 -5.08 4.76
CA GLU A 63 1.35 -5.39 5.34
C GLU A 63 1.90 -4.15 6.04
N MET A 64 2.20 -4.26 7.33
CA MET A 64 2.85 -3.23 8.13
C MET A 64 4.14 -3.78 8.72
N PRO A 65 5.16 -2.94 9.00
CA PRO A 65 6.38 -3.41 9.61
C PRO A 65 6.06 -3.94 11.01
N SER A 66 6.56 -5.13 11.34
CA SER A 66 6.32 -5.77 12.63
C SER A 66 7.41 -5.41 13.64
N ILE A 67 7.01 -5.29 14.91
CA ILE A 67 7.90 -5.16 16.06
C ILE A 67 7.71 -6.41 16.91
N GLY A 68 8.55 -7.42 16.64
CA GLY A 68 8.44 -8.72 17.30
C GLY A 68 7.17 -9.47 16.86
N LYS A 69 6.22 -9.62 17.78
CA LYS A 69 4.97 -10.37 17.53
C LYS A 69 3.86 -9.51 16.92
N ASP A 70 3.84 -8.22 17.24
CA ASP A 70 2.76 -7.31 16.89
C ASP A 70 3.22 -6.29 15.83
N ASN A 71 2.27 -5.69 15.11
CA ASN A 71 2.57 -4.66 14.12
C ASN A 71 3.01 -3.35 14.80
N ALA A 72 3.92 -2.61 14.13
CA ALA A 72 4.38 -1.32 14.63
C ALA A 72 3.19 -0.34 14.76
N PRO A 73 3.14 0.45 15.83
CA PRO A 73 2.18 1.55 15.89
C PRO A 73 2.52 2.58 14.81
N PRO A 74 1.53 3.33 14.31
CA PRO A 74 1.69 4.25 13.18
C PRO A 74 2.78 5.30 13.40
N GLU A 75 3.00 5.68 14.66
CA GLU A 75 4.01 6.67 15.08
C GLU A 75 5.47 6.20 14.97
N LEU A 76 5.70 4.89 14.81
CA LEU A 76 7.02 4.27 14.84
C LEU A 76 7.35 3.51 13.55
N ILE A 77 6.55 3.67 12.50
CA ILE A 77 6.73 2.96 11.23
C ILE A 77 8.13 3.21 10.65
N THR A 78 8.58 4.46 10.55
CA THR A 78 9.91 4.79 9.99
C THR A 78 11.06 4.32 10.88
N LYS A 79 10.81 4.06 12.16
CA LYS A 79 11.81 3.48 13.07
C LYS A 79 11.90 1.97 12.93
N ALA A 80 10.79 1.30 12.62
CA ALA A 80 10.77 -0.13 12.38
C ALA A 80 11.36 -0.47 11.00
N ASP A 81 10.93 0.27 9.97
CA ASP A 81 11.47 0.17 8.62
C ASP A 81 11.55 1.57 7.97
N PRO A 82 12.76 2.11 7.75
CA PRO A 82 12.96 3.42 7.14
C PRO A 82 12.43 3.55 5.71
N ASN A 83 12.34 2.44 4.97
CA ASN A 83 11.94 2.44 3.55
C ASN A 83 10.50 1.97 3.34
N PHE A 84 9.72 1.83 4.41
CA PHE A 84 8.35 1.32 4.32
C PHE A 84 7.42 2.34 3.65
N ALA A 85 6.84 1.92 2.53
CA ALA A 85 5.78 2.63 1.84
C ALA A 85 4.44 1.93 2.10
N ALA A 86 3.57 2.58 2.87
CA ALA A 86 2.23 2.07 3.11
C ALA A 86 1.41 2.07 1.82
N LYS A 87 0.97 0.88 1.39
CA LYS A 87 0.05 0.70 0.27
C LYS A 87 -1.29 0.20 0.80
N ASP A 88 -2.38 0.73 0.27
CA ASP A 88 -3.71 0.28 0.64
C ASP A 88 -4.12 -0.95 -0.19
N SER A 89 -5.04 -1.76 0.33
CA SER A 89 -5.61 -2.90 -0.39
C SER A 89 -6.40 -2.46 -1.61
N VAL A 90 -6.98 -1.25 -1.55
CA VAL A 90 -7.64 -0.59 -2.68
C VAL A 90 -6.69 0.47 -3.26
N PRO A 91 -6.03 0.18 -4.39
CA PRO A 91 -4.96 1.04 -4.94
C PRO A 91 -5.43 2.47 -5.25
N GLU A 92 -6.70 2.63 -5.67
CA GLU A 92 -7.30 3.94 -5.96
C GLU A 92 -7.27 4.90 -4.77
N ASN A 93 -7.40 4.39 -3.54
CA ASN A 93 -7.41 5.24 -2.35
C ASN A 93 -6.04 5.86 -2.11
N THR A 94 -4.97 5.06 -2.27
CA THR A 94 -3.59 5.54 -2.17
C THR A 94 -3.32 6.59 -3.25
N GLU A 95 -3.76 6.36 -4.49
CA GLU A 95 -3.55 7.30 -5.59
C GLU A 95 -4.25 8.65 -5.35
N ARG A 96 -5.53 8.63 -4.92
CA ARG A 96 -6.31 9.84 -4.62
C ARG A 96 -5.70 10.67 -3.50
N MET A 97 -5.16 10.02 -2.47
CA MET A 97 -4.60 10.69 -1.29
C MET A 97 -3.17 11.18 -1.51
N THR A 98 -2.38 10.48 -2.33
CA THR A 98 -0.95 10.79 -2.57
C THR A 98 -0.74 11.63 -3.83
N GLY A 99 -1.80 11.91 -4.59
CA GLY A 99 -1.71 12.65 -5.86
C GLY A 99 -0.83 11.93 -6.88
N GLY A 100 -0.76 10.59 -6.82
CA GLY A 100 0.09 9.78 -7.69
C GLY A 100 1.58 9.76 -7.33
N THR A 101 1.98 10.31 -6.18
CA THR A 101 3.39 10.22 -5.71
C THR A 101 3.76 8.81 -5.23
N GLN A 102 2.78 7.99 -4.86
CA GLN A 102 2.96 6.58 -4.49
C GLN A 102 2.18 5.67 -5.44
N SER A 103 2.76 4.53 -5.82
CA SER A 103 2.05 3.51 -6.59
C SER A 103 1.02 2.82 -5.72
N GLY A 104 -0.25 2.82 -6.15
CA GLY A 104 -1.34 2.21 -5.40
C GLY A 104 -1.26 0.68 -5.36
N LYS A 105 -0.68 0.04 -6.39
CA LYS A 105 -0.67 -1.42 -6.50
C LYS A 105 0.34 -2.07 -5.54
N PRO A 106 -0.08 -2.97 -4.63
CA PRO A 106 0.84 -3.79 -3.85
C PRO A 106 1.64 -4.73 -4.77
N GLU A 107 2.96 -4.77 -4.60
CA GLU A 107 3.87 -5.63 -5.38
C GLU A 107 4.13 -6.98 -4.70
N SER A 108 3.92 -7.04 -3.38
CA SER A 108 4.10 -8.23 -2.56
C SER A 108 3.01 -8.32 -1.50
N GLY A 109 2.81 -9.53 -0.99
CA GLY A 109 1.97 -9.79 0.18
C GLY A 109 0.61 -10.39 -0.11
N VAL A 110 -0.17 -10.55 0.95
CA VAL A 110 -1.50 -11.19 0.93
C VAL A 110 -2.50 -10.44 0.02
N ASN A 111 -2.27 -9.13 -0.19
CA ASN A 111 -3.12 -8.29 -1.04
C ASN A 111 -2.53 -8.04 -2.44
N ALA A 112 -1.36 -8.62 -2.77
CA ALA A 112 -0.88 -8.55 -4.14
C ALA A 112 -1.82 -9.38 -5.02
N ASP A 113 -2.29 -8.79 -6.13
CA ASP A 113 -3.10 -9.52 -7.11
C ASP A 113 -2.31 -10.72 -7.63
N LEU A 114 -2.71 -11.93 -7.21
CA LEU A 114 -2.20 -13.18 -7.76
C LEU A 114 -2.76 -13.37 -9.17
N GLU A 115 -1.91 -13.72 -10.13
CA GLU A 115 -2.37 -13.98 -11.50
C GLU A 115 -3.16 -15.31 -11.56
N VAL A 116 -3.96 -15.49 -12.62
CA VAL A 116 -4.76 -16.72 -12.80
C VAL A 116 -3.84 -17.95 -12.86
N GLY A 117 -3.84 -18.74 -11.78
CA GLY A 117 -2.99 -19.93 -11.63
C GLY A 117 -1.85 -19.79 -10.60
N GLU A 118 -1.73 -18.65 -9.92
CA GLU A 118 -0.77 -18.44 -8.84
C GLU A 118 -1.43 -18.71 -7.48
N LEU A 119 -0.77 -19.54 -6.67
CA LEU A 119 -1.07 -19.71 -5.24
C LEU A 119 0.07 -19.07 -4.45
N GLU A 120 -0.22 -18.52 -3.26
CA GLU A 120 0.81 -17.99 -2.36
C GLU A 120 1.90 -19.06 -2.15
N GLY A 121 3.11 -18.80 -2.66
CA GLY A 121 4.27 -19.68 -2.52
C GLY A 121 4.55 -20.66 -3.67
N GLY A 122 3.86 -20.61 -4.82
CA GLY A 122 4.22 -21.43 -5.96
C GLY A 122 3.58 -21.04 -7.29
N SER A 123 4.39 -20.91 -8.34
CA SER A 123 3.92 -20.75 -9.73
C SER A 123 3.44 -22.12 -10.26
N PHE A 124 2.20 -22.49 -10.01
CA PHE A 124 1.63 -23.72 -10.59
C PHE A 124 1.07 -23.42 -11.97
N ARG A 125 1.94 -23.33 -12.98
CA ARG A 125 1.50 -23.40 -14.38
C ARG A 125 1.02 -24.83 -14.63
N VAL A 126 -0.29 -25.04 -14.58
CA VAL A 126 -0.89 -26.35 -14.91
C VAL A 126 -0.65 -26.60 -16.39
N GLU A 127 0.32 -27.44 -16.72
CA GLU A 127 0.51 -27.83 -18.11
C GLU A 127 -0.72 -28.61 -18.61
N PRO A 128 -1.15 -28.38 -19.87
CA PRO A 128 -2.24 -29.14 -20.47
C PRO A 128 -1.96 -30.65 -20.38
N LEU A 129 -2.95 -31.41 -19.89
CA LEU A 129 -2.84 -32.86 -19.73
C LEU A 129 -2.50 -33.52 -21.08
N ARG A 130 -1.30 -34.12 -21.16
CA ARG A 130 -0.84 -34.84 -22.35
C ARG A 130 -1.40 -36.26 -22.36
N ARG A 131 -1.97 -36.68 -23.48
CA ARG A 131 -2.42 -38.06 -23.70
C ARG A 131 -1.27 -38.87 -24.28
N THR A 132 -0.94 -40.00 -23.67
CA THR A 132 0.13 -40.91 -24.12
C THR A 132 -0.43 -42.33 -24.29
N GLY A 133 0.11 -43.09 -25.26
CA GLY A 133 -0.25 -44.50 -25.48
C GLY A 133 -1.38 -44.79 -26.47
N GLU A 134 -1.82 -43.81 -27.28
CA GLU A 134 -2.79 -44.03 -28.36
C GLU A 134 -2.12 -44.66 -29.61
N ASP A 135 -2.83 -45.54 -30.33
CA ASP A 135 -2.39 -46.01 -31.65
C ASP A 135 -2.43 -44.88 -32.69
N THR A 136 -1.65 -45.01 -33.78
CA THR A 136 -1.59 -44.02 -34.85
C THR A 136 -2.95 -43.76 -35.50
N ASN A 137 -3.79 -44.79 -35.68
CA ASN A 137 -5.12 -44.61 -36.28
C ASN A 137 -6.08 -43.93 -35.31
N THR A 138 -6.02 -44.28 -34.01
CA THR A 138 -6.80 -43.62 -32.96
C THR A 138 -6.41 -42.14 -32.83
N THR A 139 -5.11 -41.84 -32.88
CA THR A 139 -4.57 -40.48 -32.83
C THR A 139 -5.09 -39.67 -34.03
N ARG A 140 -5.04 -40.21 -35.25
CA ARG A 140 -5.59 -39.56 -36.45
C ARG A 140 -7.09 -39.29 -36.30
N ALA A 141 -7.89 -40.28 -35.92
CA ALA A 141 -9.33 -40.10 -35.76
C ALA A 141 -9.66 -38.99 -34.75
N ARG A 142 -8.91 -38.93 -33.64
CA ARG A 142 -9.05 -37.87 -32.64
C ARG A 142 -8.67 -36.49 -33.18
N LEU A 143 -7.51 -36.36 -33.82
CA LEU A 143 -7.03 -35.09 -34.37
C LEU A 143 -7.98 -34.56 -35.47
N LEU A 144 -8.55 -35.46 -36.28
CA LEU A 144 -9.58 -35.11 -37.25
C LEU A 144 -10.82 -34.52 -36.57
N TYR A 145 -11.29 -35.15 -35.49
CA TYR A 145 -12.42 -34.65 -34.71
C TYR A 145 -12.12 -33.27 -34.08
N GLN A 146 -10.96 -33.11 -33.45
CA GLN A 146 -10.54 -31.82 -32.85
C GLN A 146 -10.43 -30.70 -33.89
N SER A 147 -9.99 -31.02 -35.10
CA SER A 147 -9.90 -30.07 -36.20
C SER A 147 -11.27 -29.58 -36.67
N ARG A 148 -12.29 -30.46 -36.61
CA ARG A 148 -13.68 -30.20 -37.04
C ARG A 148 -14.58 -29.61 -35.95
N LYS A 149 -14.09 -29.46 -34.72
CA LYS A 149 -14.87 -29.03 -33.54
C LYS A 149 -14.31 -27.73 -32.97
N ARG A 150 -14.16 -26.73 -33.84
CA ARG A 150 -13.76 -25.37 -33.47
C ARG A 150 -15.00 -24.48 -33.28
N GLY A 151 -14.87 -23.43 -32.46
CA GLY A 151 -15.97 -22.53 -32.12
C GLY A 151 -16.32 -21.52 -33.24
N THR A 152 -15.40 -21.27 -34.17
CA THR A 152 -15.56 -20.33 -35.28
C THR A 152 -15.46 -21.06 -36.62
N LEU A 153 -16.23 -20.59 -37.60
CA LEU A 153 -16.37 -21.25 -38.90
C LEU A 153 -15.10 -21.12 -39.75
N GLU A 154 -14.39 -20.00 -39.65
CA GLU A 154 -13.18 -19.72 -40.39
C GLU A 154 -12.07 -20.70 -40.01
N SER A 155 -11.87 -20.89 -38.70
CA SER A 155 -10.90 -21.84 -38.17
C SER A 155 -11.30 -23.27 -38.51
N ASP A 156 -12.58 -23.61 -38.35
CA ASP A 156 -13.08 -24.95 -38.70
C ASP A 156 -12.84 -25.28 -40.17
N LEU A 157 -13.17 -24.36 -41.09
CA LEU A 157 -12.98 -24.58 -42.52
C LEU A 157 -11.49 -24.78 -42.89
N LEU A 158 -10.61 -23.98 -42.32
CA LEU A 158 -9.16 -24.07 -42.58
C LEU A 158 -8.57 -25.37 -42.02
N MET A 159 -8.93 -25.71 -40.77
CA MET A 159 -8.36 -26.88 -40.09
C MET A 159 -8.96 -28.18 -40.60
N SER A 160 -10.25 -28.23 -40.89
CA SER A 160 -10.92 -29.41 -41.43
C SER A 160 -10.38 -29.79 -42.81
N THR A 161 -10.23 -28.82 -43.72
CA THR A 161 -9.67 -29.06 -45.07
C THR A 161 -8.22 -29.49 -45.03
N PHE A 162 -7.43 -28.94 -44.10
CA PHE A 162 -6.06 -29.38 -43.86
C PHE A 162 -5.99 -30.81 -43.31
N ALA A 163 -6.78 -31.11 -42.29
CA ALA A 163 -6.80 -32.45 -41.69
C ALA A 163 -7.26 -33.51 -42.70
N ASP A 164 -8.27 -33.22 -43.51
CA ASP A 164 -8.77 -34.17 -44.53
C ASP A 164 -7.70 -34.56 -45.55
N ARG A 165 -6.82 -33.63 -45.92
CA ARG A 165 -5.80 -33.86 -46.95
C ARG A 165 -4.49 -34.43 -46.42
N TYR A 166 -4.05 -34.00 -45.25
CA TYR A 166 -2.69 -34.27 -44.78
C TYR A 166 -2.61 -35.32 -43.66
N LEU A 167 -3.67 -35.53 -42.89
CA LEU A 167 -3.61 -36.36 -41.68
C LEU A 167 -3.35 -37.85 -41.99
N GLU A 168 -3.81 -38.35 -43.13
CA GLU A 168 -3.56 -39.73 -43.58
C GLU A 168 -2.08 -40.00 -43.87
N THR A 169 -1.38 -39.02 -44.46
CA THR A 169 0.02 -39.17 -44.91
C THR A 169 1.06 -38.75 -43.86
N MET A 170 0.62 -38.11 -42.77
CA MET A 170 1.49 -37.64 -41.70
C MET A 170 2.18 -38.79 -40.95
N THR A 171 3.46 -38.58 -40.67
CA THR A 171 4.28 -39.41 -39.79
C THR A 171 3.89 -39.21 -38.31
N PRO A 172 4.21 -40.16 -37.41
CA PRO A 172 3.89 -40.02 -35.99
C PRO A 172 4.44 -38.74 -35.34
N LYS A 173 5.64 -38.29 -35.74
CA LYS A 173 6.22 -37.03 -35.25
C LYS A 173 5.41 -35.80 -35.69
N GLN A 174 4.90 -35.81 -36.91
CA GLN A 174 4.04 -34.74 -37.43
C GLN A 174 2.68 -34.73 -36.74
N LEU A 175 2.10 -35.91 -36.45
CA LEU A 175 0.86 -36.01 -35.67
C LEU A 175 1.03 -35.44 -34.26
N GLN A 176 2.17 -35.67 -33.61
CA GLN A 176 2.49 -35.06 -32.31
C GLN A 176 2.64 -33.55 -32.39
N GLN A 177 3.30 -33.03 -33.43
CA GLN A 177 3.40 -31.59 -33.65
C GLN A 177 2.03 -30.96 -33.91
N TYR A 178 1.16 -31.66 -34.63
CA TYR A 178 -0.20 -31.21 -34.86
C TYR A 178 -1.01 -31.22 -33.56
N ASP A 179 -0.90 -32.26 -32.72
CA ASP A 179 -1.55 -32.33 -31.41
C ASP A 179 -1.08 -31.23 -30.45
N LEU A 180 0.18 -30.80 -30.55
CA LEU A 180 0.71 -29.66 -29.78
C LEU A 180 0.16 -28.31 -30.25
N PHE A 181 -0.20 -28.21 -31.53
CA PHE A 181 -0.77 -27.01 -32.15
C PHE A 181 -2.27 -26.85 -31.86
N LEU A 182 -3.01 -27.96 -31.75
CA LEU A 182 -4.47 -27.97 -31.56
C LEU A 182 -4.93 -27.59 -30.16
#